data_AF-A0A061QUZ5-F1
#
_entry.id   AF-A0A061QUZ5-F1
#
_cell.length_a   1.000
_cell.length_b   1.000
_cell.length_c   1.000
_cell.angle_alpha   90.00
_cell.angle_beta   90.00
_cell.angle_gamma   90.00
#
_symmetry.space_group_name_H-M   'P 1'
#
loop_
_entity.id
_entity.type
_entity.pdbx_description
1 polymer ?
#
loop_
_entity_poly.entity_id
_entity_poly.type
_entity_poly.pdbx_seq_one_letter_code
_entity_poly.pdbx_strand_id
1 'polypeptide(L)'
;GDPCQVLLPVPRHAGCQGHVHRRRHRPRRAEGPDECDPLGRRRAQGRRPQDLPVRAEGEEVAGPYLWGRYDLLLLPPSFPYGGMENPCLTFVTPTLLAGDRSLANVVAHEIAHSWFGNLITNVTWEHFWLNEGWTVFMERKILGRVYGEKTLQFHAAMGYVDLREAVDSIGRDHGFTRLVPDLSGGLDPDDAFSKVPYEKGFYFLYYLQGLVGVEDFEAFMKDYVQRFKFETVSSEEFKAFFTAYFTSRTELEAVDWDVWLYSPGLPPVENSYDHTLADASMNLAKSWHTCDIMGIGGEPPKAASPSDLDGWSSLQVVLFLDKLGEFRSMTPLSPVITRKMNEFYKLDDSNNTEIRCSWYLLCIKAGDETVLPKVTNLLREQGRMKFLRPLYRALFRSEATKQLALETFADLRDTYHPIASKMLSSDLGFS
;
A
#
# COMPACT_ATOMS: atom_id res chain seq x y z
N GLY A 1 39.29 12.10 15.52
CA GLY A 1 38.30 12.63 16.46
C GLY A 1 36.96 12.45 15.80
N ASP A 2 36.28 11.36 16.13
CA ASP A 2 34.94 11.09 15.63
C ASP A 2 33.96 12.07 16.28
N PRO A 3 33.07 12.73 15.53
CA PRO A 3 31.99 13.48 16.14
C PRO A 3 31.06 12.49 16.84
N CYS A 4 30.67 12.82 18.08
CA CYS A 4 29.72 12.08 18.91
C CYS A 4 28.60 11.45 18.06
N GLN A 5 28.49 10.12 18.07
CA GLN A 5 27.27 9.45 17.61
C GLN A 5 26.13 9.88 18.52
N VAL A 6 25.30 10.80 18.05
CA VAL A 6 24.05 11.16 18.73
C VAL A 6 23.14 9.95 18.62
N LEU A 7 22.91 9.24 19.73
CA LEU A 7 21.91 8.19 19.80
C LEU A 7 20.53 8.86 19.77
N LEU A 8 19.75 8.61 18.71
CA LEU A 8 18.39 9.12 18.61
C LEU A 8 17.47 8.25 19.47
N PRO A 9 16.59 8.84 20.30
CA PRO A 9 15.61 8.08 21.08
C PRO A 9 14.60 7.42 20.13
N VAL A 10 14.31 6.14 20.36
CA VAL A 10 13.34 5.36 19.59
C VAL A 10 12.54 4.43 20.51
N PRO A 11 11.23 4.27 20.29
CA PRO A 11 10.42 3.25 20.97
C PRO A 11 10.96 1.83 20.71
N ARG A 12 10.86 0.92 21.69
CA ARG A 12 11.48 -0.42 21.62
C ARG A 12 10.60 -1.43 20.88
N HIS A 13 10.89 -1.79 19.62
CA HIS A 13 10.04 -2.75 18.89
C HIS A 13 10.72 -3.82 17.99
N ALA A 14 12.05 -3.87 17.79
CA ALA A 14 12.62 -4.84 16.82
C ALA A 14 13.97 -5.49 17.16
N GLY A 15 14.09 -6.76 16.73
CA GLY A 15 15.32 -7.55 16.67
C GLY A 15 15.20 -8.67 15.61
N CYS A 16 16.27 -8.97 14.89
CA CYS A 16 16.33 -10.06 13.89
C CYS A 16 17.70 -10.74 13.91
N GLN A 17 17.73 -12.08 13.87
CA GLN A 17 18.95 -12.89 13.83
C GLN A 17 18.82 -13.99 12.76
N GLY A 18 19.86 -14.18 11.94
CA GLY A 18 19.88 -15.20 10.89
C GLY A 18 21.11 -15.10 9.99
N HIS A 19 21.19 -15.96 8.97
CA HIS A 19 22.23 -15.89 7.94
C HIS A 19 21.94 -14.73 6.95
N VAL A 20 22.44 -13.54 7.28
CA VAL A 20 22.22 -12.32 6.49
C VAL A 20 23.47 -11.95 5.70
N HIS A 21 23.33 -11.77 4.39
CA HIS A 21 24.37 -11.22 3.52
C HIS A 21 24.07 -9.75 3.20
N ARG A 22 25.07 -8.88 3.33
CA ARG A 22 24.93 -7.44 3.07
C ARG A 22 25.50 -7.06 1.70
N ARG A 23 24.71 -6.40 0.87
CA ARG A 23 25.16 -5.78 -0.39
C ARG A 23 25.02 -4.27 -0.32
N ARG A 24 26.08 -3.52 -0.66
CA ARG A 24 26.00 -2.05 -0.76
C ARG A 24 25.41 -1.66 -2.12
N HIS A 25 24.28 -0.97 -2.10
CA HIS A 25 23.76 -0.25 -3.25
C HIS A 25 24.32 1.17 -3.23
N ARG A 26 25.47 1.41 -3.90
CA ARG A 26 26.00 2.78 -4.11
C ARG A 26 25.46 3.35 -5.42
N PRO A 27 25.23 4.67 -5.52
CA PRO A 27 24.95 5.29 -6.81
C PRO A 27 26.15 5.09 -7.73
N ARG A 28 25.91 4.53 -8.93
CA ARG A 28 26.92 4.57 -9.99
C ARG A 28 27.03 6.02 -10.47
N ARG A 29 28.24 6.59 -10.42
CA ARG A 29 28.54 7.82 -11.17
C ARG A 29 28.30 7.53 -12.64
N ALA A 30 27.79 8.52 -13.38
CA ALA A 30 27.81 8.47 -14.83
C ALA A 30 29.28 8.46 -15.28
N GLU A 31 29.79 7.29 -15.63
CA GLU A 31 31.04 7.19 -16.38
C GLU A 31 30.72 7.51 -17.85
N GLY A 32 31.56 8.34 -18.46
CA GLY A 32 31.44 8.77 -19.86
C GLY A 32 31.54 7.60 -20.84
N PRO A 33 31.31 7.85 -22.14
CA PRO A 33 31.37 6.80 -23.14
C PRO A 33 32.81 6.30 -23.29
N ASP A 34 32.93 4.98 -23.48
CA ASP A 34 34.14 4.22 -23.84
C ASP A 34 35.10 3.79 -22.73
N GLU A 35 34.70 2.75 -21.98
CA GLU A 35 35.64 1.68 -21.60
C GLU A 35 35.02 0.31 -21.94
N CYS A 36 35.62 -0.36 -22.93
CA CYS A 36 35.31 -1.74 -23.29
C CYS A 36 35.99 -2.71 -22.29
N ASP A 37 35.18 -3.54 -21.64
CA ASP A 37 35.61 -4.71 -20.84
C ASP A 37 36.18 -5.82 -21.78
N PRO A 38 37.34 -6.45 -21.50
CA PRO A 38 37.97 -7.46 -22.37
C PRO A 38 37.16 -8.75 -22.62
N LEU A 39 35.95 -8.88 -22.06
CA LEU A 39 35.12 -10.09 -22.15
C LEU A 39 33.87 -9.95 -23.03
N GLY A 40 33.72 -8.88 -23.81
CA GLY A 40 32.73 -8.82 -24.90
C GLY A 40 31.26 -8.95 -24.48
N ARG A 41 30.93 -8.77 -23.19
CA ARG A 41 29.54 -8.75 -22.72
C ARG A 41 29.03 -7.31 -22.71
N ARG A 42 28.10 -6.99 -23.61
CA ARG A 42 27.33 -5.73 -23.53
C ARG A 42 26.62 -5.68 -22.18
N ARG A 43 27.08 -4.81 -21.28
CA ARG A 43 26.36 -4.47 -20.05
C ARG A 43 25.17 -3.58 -20.42
N ALA A 44 23.97 -3.99 -20.00
CA ALA A 44 22.79 -3.13 -20.07
C ALA A 44 23.09 -1.81 -19.34
N GLN A 45 22.88 -0.67 -20.02
CA GLN A 45 22.91 0.66 -19.44
C GLN A 45 21.80 0.77 -18.38
N GLY A 46 22.16 0.58 -17.11
CA GLY A 46 21.23 0.64 -15.99
C GLY A 46 20.96 2.08 -15.54
N ARG A 47 19.69 2.49 -15.58
CA ARG A 47 19.17 3.75 -14.98
C ARG A 47 19.38 3.79 -13.46
N ARG A 48 19.46 5.01 -12.90
CA ARG A 48 19.71 5.30 -11.46
C ARG A 48 18.82 4.45 -10.50
N PRO A 49 19.31 4.08 -9.30
CA PRO A 49 18.47 3.48 -8.26
C PRO A 49 17.34 4.43 -7.85
N GLN A 50 16.11 3.95 -7.67
CA GLN A 50 14.93 4.75 -7.29
C GLN A 50 14.88 5.10 -5.79
N ASP A 51 15.60 4.38 -4.93
CA ASP A 51 15.67 4.71 -3.49
C ASP A 51 16.33 6.09 -3.25
N LEU A 52 17.20 6.52 -4.17
CA LEU A 52 17.85 7.83 -4.11
C LEU A 52 16.88 9.00 -4.41
N PRO A 53 16.08 8.99 -5.50
CA PRO A 53 15.06 10.01 -5.69
C PRO A 53 14.00 9.98 -4.59
N VAL A 54 13.48 8.82 -4.18
CA VAL A 54 12.41 8.75 -3.16
C VAL A 54 12.84 9.39 -1.83
N ARG A 55 14.06 9.09 -1.34
CA ARG A 55 14.56 9.74 -0.13
C ARG A 55 14.83 11.23 -0.33
N ALA A 56 15.42 11.62 -1.46
CA ALA A 56 15.71 13.03 -1.74
C ALA A 56 14.42 13.88 -1.82
N GLU A 57 13.37 13.36 -2.47
CA GLU A 57 12.06 14.00 -2.49
C GLU A 57 11.46 14.08 -1.07
N GLY A 58 11.59 13.03 -0.26
CA GLY A 58 11.18 13.05 1.14
C GLY A 58 11.90 14.12 1.96
N GLU A 59 13.22 14.26 1.78
CA GLU A 59 14.03 15.30 2.44
C GLU A 59 13.63 16.71 2.01
N GLU A 60 13.25 16.89 0.74
CA GLU A 60 12.78 18.17 0.22
C GLU A 60 11.41 18.57 0.79
N VAL A 61 10.52 17.59 0.98
CA VAL A 61 9.16 17.78 1.50
C VAL A 61 9.16 18.00 3.02
N ALA A 62 9.83 17.13 3.79
CA ALA A 62 9.69 17.10 5.25
C ALA A 62 10.92 17.63 6.01
N GLY A 63 12.02 17.94 5.31
CA GLY A 63 13.28 18.37 5.92
C GLY A 63 14.31 17.23 6.05
N PRO A 64 15.50 17.49 6.62
CA PRO A 64 16.64 16.58 6.52
C PRO A 64 16.41 15.20 7.17
N TYR A 65 16.94 14.14 6.56
CA TYR A 65 16.93 12.79 7.13
C TYR A 65 17.96 12.66 8.28
N LEU A 66 17.50 12.38 9.50
CA LEU A 66 18.36 12.46 10.71
C LEU A 66 19.00 11.15 11.14
N TRP A 67 18.60 10.00 10.58
CA TRP A 67 19.03 8.67 11.05
C TRP A 67 20.37 8.20 10.47
N GLY A 68 21.00 9.01 9.62
CA GLY A 68 22.29 8.73 8.97
C GLY A 68 22.19 7.69 7.85
N ARG A 69 21.85 6.44 8.16
CA ARG A 69 21.73 5.34 7.18
C ARG A 69 20.28 4.92 7.01
N TYR A 70 19.92 4.55 5.78
CA TYR A 70 18.66 3.89 5.46
C TYR A 70 19.02 2.58 4.75
N ASP A 71 18.88 1.45 5.42
CA ASP A 71 19.05 0.13 4.82
C ASP A 71 17.71 -0.60 4.78
N LEU A 72 17.55 -1.48 3.78
CA LEU A 72 16.44 -2.40 3.67
C LEU A 72 16.92 -3.80 4.05
N LEU A 73 16.17 -4.48 4.91
CA LEU A 73 16.30 -5.90 5.18
C LEU A 73 15.15 -6.65 4.50
N LEU A 74 15.49 -7.40 3.47
CA LEU A 74 14.54 -8.33 2.85
C LEU A 74 14.35 -9.53 3.77
N LEU A 75 13.16 -9.67 4.33
CA LEU A 75 12.83 -10.77 5.23
C LEU A 75 12.49 -12.07 4.47
N PRO A 76 12.46 -13.23 5.17
CA PRO A 76 11.94 -14.45 4.60
C PRO A 76 10.48 -14.30 4.14
N PRO A 77 10.01 -15.14 3.20
CA PRO A 77 8.67 -15.00 2.64
C PRO A 77 7.52 -15.12 3.64
N SER A 78 7.74 -15.74 4.81
CA SER A 78 6.73 -15.85 5.87
C SER A 78 6.39 -14.52 6.56
N PHE A 79 7.12 -13.43 6.30
CA PHE A 79 6.84 -12.11 6.88
C PHE A 79 5.41 -11.65 6.52
N PRO A 80 4.53 -11.37 7.50
CA PRO A 80 3.10 -11.24 7.24
C PRO A 80 2.66 -9.86 6.75
N TYR A 81 3.53 -8.84 6.84
CA TYR A 81 3.26 -7.44 6.50
C TYR A 81 3.93 -7.00 5.19
N GLY A 82 3.67 -5.75 4.75
CA GLY A 82 4.36 -5.14 3.60
C GLY A 82 5.77 -4.69 3.95
N GLY A 83 5.89 -3.87 4.98
CA GLY A 83 7.15 -3.45 5.57
C GLY A 83 7.00 -3.21 7.07
N MET A 84 8.09 -2.79 7.69
CA MET A 84 8.13 -2.27 9.06
C MET A 84 9.27 -1.26 9.13
N GLU A 85 8.96 -0.07 9.61
CA GLU A 85 9.73 1.17 9.56
C GLU A 85 10.90 1.24 10.55
N ASN A 86 11.48 0.10 10.91
CA ASN A 86 12.55 0.00 11.89
C ASN A 86 13.69 0.99 11.57
N PRO A 87 13.97 1.94 12.47
CA PRO A 87 14.96 2.99 12.24
C PRO A 87 16.30 2.42 11.78
N CYS A 88 16.86 3.01 10.72
CA CYS A 88 18.11 2.60 10.07
C CYS A 88 18.08 1.24 9.31
N LEU A 89 17.05 0.40 9.50
CA LEU A 89 16.97 -0.94 8.92
C LEU A 89 15.51 -1.38 8.71
N THR A 90 14.84 -0.76 7.76
CA THR A 90 13.47 -1.09 7.38
C THR A 90 13.36 -2.55 6.97
N PHE A 91 12.39 -3.27 7.53
CA PHE A 91 12.09 -4.64 7.10
C PHE A 91 11.11 -4.58 5.94
N VAL A 92 11.33 -5.39 4.91
CA VAL A 92 10.45 -5.44 3.73
C VAL A 92 10.17 -6.88 3.32
N THR A 93 8.94 -7.11 2.85
CA THR A 93 8.54 -8.41 2.31
C THR A 93 9.24 -8.72 0.97
N PRO A 94 9.60 -9.99 0.70
CA PRO A 94 10.17 -10.36 -0.59
C PRO A 94 9.18 -10.22 -1.74
N THR A 95 7.87 -10.09 -1.48
CA THR A 95 6.86 -9.84 -2.53
C THR A 95 7.05 -8.49 -3.22
N LEU A 96 7.88 -7.57 -2.67
CA LEU A 96 8.23 -6.33 -3.37
C LEU A 96 9.18 -6.55 -4.56
N LEU A 97 9.82 -7.71 -4.66
CA LEU A 97 10.77 -8.04 -5.73
C LEU A 97 10.07 -8.45 -7.04
N ALA A 98 9.22 -7.59 -7.57
CA ALA A 98 8.55 -7.80 -8.86
C ALA A 98 9.52 -7.76 -10.08
N GLY A 99 10.77 -7.35 -9.89
CA GLY A 99 11.80 -7.27 -10.94
C GLY A 99 11.74 -6.01 -11.83
N ASP A 100 10.64 -5.25 -11.75
CA ASP A 100 10.36 -4.05 -12.54
C ASP A 100 10.21 -2.77 -11.69
N ARG A 101 10.32 -2.90 -10.36
CA ARG A 101 10.17 -1.83 -9.35
C ARG A 101 8.75 -1.28 -9.20
N SER A 102 7.74 -1.99 -9.71
CA SER A 102 6.34 -1.57 -9.66
C SER A 102 5.70 -1.55 -8.27
N LEU A 103 6.42 -2.01 -7.23
CA LEU A 103 5.98 -2.03 -5.82
C LEU A 103 6.85 -1.15 -4.92
N ALA A 104 7.61 -0.22 -5.50
CA ALA A 104 8.48 0.70 -4.76
C ALA A 104 7.72 1.71 -3.87
N ASN A 105 6.40 1.83 -4.03
CA ASN A 105 5.59 2.69 -3.17
C ASN A 105 5.64 2.26 -1.69
N VAL A 106 5.74 0.95 -1.42
CA VAL A 106 5.95 0.46 -0.05
C VAL A 106 7.26 1.00 0.51
N VAL A 107 8.33 1.06 -0.29
CA VAL A 107 9.59 1.67 0.17
C VAL A 107 9.42 3.17 0.45
N ALA A 108 8.61 3.89 -0.33
CA ALA A 108 8.29 5.30 -0.06
C ALA A 108 7.52 5.48 1.25
N HIS A 109 6.59 4.58 1.57
CA HIS A 109 5.87 4.53 2.83
C HIS A 109 6.84 4.37 4.02
N GLU A 110 7.69 3.36 3.97
CA GLU A 110 8.67 3.12 5.04
C GLU A 110 9.71 4.25 5.18
N ILE A 111 10.05 4.93 4.07
CA ILE A 111 10.90 6.12 4.10
C ILE A 111 10.17 7.26 4.82
N ALA A 112 8.90 7.50 4.50
CA ALA A 112 8.10 8.56 5.11
C ALA A 112 7.98 8.41 6.64
N HIS A 113 7.94 7.17 7.13
CA HIS A 113 7.97 6.90 8.56
C HIS A 113 9.21 7.42 9.29
N SER A 114 10.30 7.68 8.56
CA SER A 114 11.51 8.29 9.13
C SER A 114 11.26 9.69 9.70
N TRP A 115 10.17 10.35 9.29
CA TRP A 115 9.67 11.59 9.89
C TRP A 115 8.43 11.31 10.75
N PHE A 116 7.44 10.58 10.22
CA PHE A 116 6.14 10.36 10.85
C PHE A 116 6.03 8.95 11.46
N GLY A 117 6.13 8.85 12.78
CA GLY A 117 6.22 7.61 13.52
C GLY A 117 7.56 7.47 14.23
N ASN A 118 8.68 7.56 13.49
CA ASN A 118 10.02 7.44 14.09
C ASN A 118 10.51 8.73 14.74
N LEU A 119 10.34 9.88 14.09
CA LEU A 119 10.82 11.17 14.60
C LEU A 119 9.77 11.87 15.45
N ILE A 120 8.51 11.83 14.99
CA ILE A 120 7.33 12.32 15.70
C ILE A 120 6.45 11.11 15.92
N THR A 121 6.26 10.70 17.16
CA THR A 121 5.53 9.47 17.48
C THR A 121 4.17 9.81 18.09
N ASN A 122 3.12 9.05 17.79
CA ASN A 122 1.86 9.12 18.51
C ASN A 122 2.05 8.85 20.03
N VAL A 123 1.38 9.61 20.90
CA VAL A 123 1.52 9.45 22.36
C VAL A 123 0.87 8.15 22.89
N THR A 124 -0.23 7.72 22.28
CA THR A 124 -0.91 6.44 22.54
C THR A 124 -1.42 5.86 21.22
N TRP A 125 -1.80 4.57 21.21
CA TRP A 125 -2.36 3.91 20.03
C TRP A 125 -3.69 4.50 19.55
N GLU A 126 -4.41 5.25 20.39
CA GLU A 126 -5.61 6.00 19.97
C GLU A 126 -5.26 7.08 18.94
N HIS A 127 -4.06 7.64 19.01
CA HIS A 127 -3.58 8.67 18.09
C HIS A 127 -2.76 8.09 16.93
N PHE A 128 -2.88 6.80 16.63
CA PHE A 128 -2.08 6.10 15.62
C PHE A 128 -2.18 6.71 14.20
N TRP A 129 -3.28 7.40 13.90
CA TRP A 129 -3.40 8.14 12.64
C TRP A 129 -2.35 9.25 12.46
N LEU A 130 -1.76 9.78 13.55
CA LEU A 130 -0.66 10.75 13.46
C LEU A 130 0.63 10.13 12.90
N ASN A 131 0.81 8.81 13.05
CA ASN A 131 1.85 8.10 12.34
C ASN A 131 1.36 7.83 10.92
N GLU A 132 0.29 7.04 10.78
CA GLU A 132 -0.05 6.43 9.50
C GLU A 132 -0.68 7.39 8.50
N GLY A 133 -1.57 8.28 8.94
CA GLY A 133 -2.18 9.28 8.08
C GLY A 133 -1.14 10.23 7.49
N TRP A 134 -0.19 10.67 8.32
CA TRP A 134 0.93 11.50 7.87
C TRP A 134 1.89 10.74 6.97
N THR A 135 2.21 9.48 7.28
CA THR A 135 3.04 8.64 6.42
C THR A 135 2.41 8.44 5.05
N VAL A 136 1.12 8.11 4.96
CA VAL A 136 0.41 7.97 3.69
C VAL A 136 0.36 9.30 2.92
N PHE A 137 0.19 10.43 3.62
CA PHE A 137 0.27 11.75 3.00
C PHE A 137 1.63 12.00 2.37
N MET A 138 2.71 11.76 3.12
CA MET A 138 4.08 11.94 2.63
C MET A 138 4.44 10.93 1.54
N GLU A 139 4.03 9.66 1.65
CA GLU A 139 4.19 8.63 0.61
C GLU A 139 3.60 9.13 -0.71
N ARG A 140 2.32 9.53 -0.70
CA ARG A 140 1.61 9.97 -1.90
C ARG A 140 2.20 11.25 -2.48
N LYS A 141 2.70 12.17 -1.64
CA LYS A 141 3.46 13.35 -2.08
C LYS A 141 4.76 12.99 -2.78
N ILE A 142 5.54 12.07 -2.22
CA ILE A 142 6.79 11.59 -2.85
C ILE A 142 6.47 10.93 -4.19
N LEU A 143 5.45 10.06 -4.25
CA LEU A 143 5.02 9.44 -5.51
C LEU A 143 4.57 10.49 -6.54
N GLY A 144 3.86 11.53 -6.12
CA GLY A 144 3.48 12.66 -6.96
C GLY A 144 4.67 13.42 -7.54
N ARG A 145 5.73 13.63 -6.75
CA ARG A 145 6.97 14.27 -7.22
C ARG A 145 7.77 13.39 -8.18
N VAL A 146 7.84 12.09 -7.92
CA VAL A 146 8.61 11.15 -8.75
C VAL A 146 7.89 10.76 -10.05
N TYR A 147 6.56 10.57 -9.99
CA TYR A 147 5.77 10.01 -11.09
C TYR A 147 4.67 10.95 -11.61
N GLY A 148 4.58 12.17 -11.07
CA GLY A 148 3.63 13.21 -11.47
C GLY A 148 2.36 13.26 -10.61
N GLU A 149 1.75 14.44 -10.53
CA GLU A 149 0.60 14.75 -9.66
C GLU A 149 -0.58 13.79 -9.86
N LYS A 150 -0.85 13.36 -11.10
CA LYS A 150 -1.93 12.39 -11.37
C LYS A 150 -1.72 11.05 -10.66
N THR A 151 -0.47 10.67 -10.36
CA THR A 151 -0.16 9.48 -9.56
C THR A 151 -0.60 9.68 -8.11
N LEU A 152 -0.32 10.84 -7.51
CA LEU A 152 -0.80 11.18 -6.16
C LEU A 152 -2.33 11.11 -6.12
N GLN A 153 -2.99 11.80 -7.05
CA GLN A 153 -4.45 11.86 -7.14
C GLN A 153 -5.06 10.46 -7.32
N PHE A 154 -4.45 9.62 -8.14
CA PHE A 154 -4.89 8.24 -8.34
C PHE A 154 -4.75 7.39 -7.07
N HIS A 155 -3.60 7.46 -6.38
CA HIS A 155 -3.42 6.77 -5.10
C HIS A 155 -4.39 7.28 -4.02
N ALA A 156 -4.66 8.59 -3.99
CA ALA A 156 -5.62 9.19 -3.07
C ALA A 156 -7.06 8.72 -3.32
N ALA A 157 -7.49 8.68 -4.59
CA ALA A 157 -8.79 8.16 -4.97
C ALA A 157 -8.94 6.67 -4.62
N MET A 158 -7.91 5.86 -4.86
CA MET A 158 -7.90 4.45 -4.47
C MET A 158 -7.93 4.25 -2.95
N GLY A 159 -7.20 5.09 -2.21
CA GLY A 159 -7.24 5.11 -0.75
C GLY A 159 -8.63 5.39 -0.18
N TYR A 160 -9.41 6.27 -0.81
CA TYR A 160 -10.79 6.52 -0.41
C TYR A 160 -11.71 5.32 -0.66
N VAL A 161 -11.52 4.58 -1.75
CA VAL A 161 -12.24 3.32 -2.00
C VAL A 161 -11.91 2.30 -0.90
N ASP A 162 -10.62 2.16 -0.57
CA ASP A 162 -10.11 1.30 0.50
C ASP A 162 -10.68 1.68 1.87
N LEU A 163 -10.80 2.97 2.17
CA LEU A 163 -11.43 3.47 3.40
C LEU A 163 -12.90 3.06 3.47
N ARG A 164 -13.65 3.24 2.38
CA ARG A 164 -15.07 2.89 2.33
C ARG A 164 -15.28 1.39 2.55
N GLU A 165 -14.47 0.55 1.92
CA GLU A 165 -14.52 -0.90 2.14
C GLU A 165 -14.20 -1.30 3.58
N ALA A 166 -13.18 -0.67 4.19
CA ALA A 166 -12.85 -0.92 5.59
C ALA A 166 -13.98 -0.51 6.53
N VAL A 167 -14.56 0.68 6.34
CA VAL A 167 -15.69 1.19 7.14
C VAL A 167 -16.92 0.31 6.98
N ASP A 168 -17.26 -0.11 5.76
CA ASP A 168 -18.40 -0.99 5.51
C ASP A 168 -18.18 -2.39 6.10
N SER A 169 -16.94 -2.91 6.06
CA SER A 169 -16.59 -4.21 6.64
C SER A 169 -16.60 -4.23 8.17
N ILE A 170 -16.22 -3.13 8.82
CA ILE A 170 -16.21 -3.00 10.29
C ILE A 170 -17.63 -2.67 10.81
N GLY A 171 -18.41 -1.92 10.02
CA GLY A 171 -19.70 -1.37 10.39
C GLY A 171 -19.60 0.15 10.60
N ARG A 172 -20.47 0.90 9.92
CA ARG A 172 -20.38 2.38 9.84
C ARG A 172 -20.45 3.09 11.18
N ASP A 173 -21.20 2.54 12.14
CA ASP A 173 -21.38 3.14 13.47
C ASP A 173 -20.35 2.62 14.50
N HIS A 174 -19.45 1.72 14.10
CA HIS A 174 -18.50 1.08 15.00
C HIS A 174 -17.40 2.05 15.44
N GLY A 175 -17.01 2.01 16.73
CA GLY A 175 -16.01 2.91 17.31
C GLY A 175 -14.63 2.87 16.63
N PHE A 176 -14.23 1.73 16.09
CA PHE A 176 -12.97 1.58 15.34
C PHE A 176 -12.95 2.27 13.97
N THR A 177 -14.06 2.85 13.53
CA THR A 177 -14.10 3.72 12.33
C THR A 177 -13.86 5.20 12.65
N ARG A 178 -13.71 5.54 13.93
CA ARG A 178 -13.23 6.87 14.38
C ARG A 178 -11.76 7.03 14.02
N LEU A 179 -11.33 8.26 13.76
CA LEU A 179 -9.92 8.54 13.51
C LEU A 179 -9.10 8.45 14.79
N VAL A 180 -9.70 8.82 15.92
CA VAL A 180 -9.22 8.61 17.28
C VAL A 180 -10.21 7.68 17.99
N PRO A 181 -10.00 6.34 17.94
CA PRO A 181 -10.84 5.40 18.68
C PRO A 181 -10.61 5.51 20.18
N ASP A 182 -11.60 5.12 20.98
CA ASP A 182 -11.47 4.92 22.43
C ASP A 182 -11.00 3.48 22.66
N LEU A 183 -9.76 3.33 23.14
CA LEU A 183 -9.15 2.03 23.46
C LEU A 183 -9.07 1.79 24.97
N SER A 184 -9.81 2.57 25.77
CA SER A 184 -9.94 2.32 27.19
C SER A 184 -10.63 0.98 27.46
N GLY A 185 -10.43 0.43 28.67
CA GLY A 185 -11.10 -0.82 29.08
C GLY A 185 -10.38 -2.12 28.69
N GLY A 186 -9.13 -2.06 28.22
CA GLY A 186 -8.30 -3.25 27.99
C GLY A 186 -8.49 -3.92 26.63
N LEU A 187 -9.00 -3.17 25.64
CA LEU A 187 -9.02 -3.61 24.25
C LEU A 187 -7.59 -3.80 23.73
N ASP A 188 -7.37 -4.84 22.94
CA ASP A 188 -6.11 -5.06 22.27
C ASP A 188 -5.96 -4.03 21.14
N PRO A 189 -4.88 -3.22 21.07
CA PRO A 189 -4.65 -2.32 19.95
C PRO A 189 -4.71 -3.02 18.58
N ASP A 190 -4.37 -4.31 18.52
CA ASP A 190 -4.48 -5.12 17.31
C ASP A 190 -5.93 -5.24 16.81
N ASP A 191 -6.93 -5.12 17.69
CA ASP A 191 -8.36 -5.17 17.31
C ASP A 191 -8.81 -3.91 16.57
N ALA A 192 -8.17 -2.77 16.83
CA ALA A 192 -8.43 -1.51 16.15
C ALA A 192 -7.63 -1.34 14.85
N PHE A 193 -6.65 -2.21 14.60
CA PHE A 193 -5.81 -2.15 13.41
C PHE A 193 -6.64 -2.38 12.14
N SER A 194 -6.66 -1.37 11.26
CA SER A 194 -7.42 -1.39 10.01
C SER A 194 -6.85 -0.36 9.02
N LYS A 195 -7.46 -0.21 7.84
CA LYS A 195 -7.11 0.87 6.91
C LYS A 195 -7.62 2.26 7.35
N VAL A 196 -8.43 2.34 8.41
CA VAL A 196 -9.02 3.61 8.87
C VAL A 196 -7.97 4.66 9.25
N PRO A 197 -7.01 4.41 10.18
CA PRO A 197 -6.02 5.42 10.56
C PRO A 197 -5.14 5.90 9.40
N TYR A 198 -4.84 5.00 8.45
CA TYR A 198 -4.11 5.29 7.22
C TYR A 198 -4.90 6.23 6.31
N GLU A 199 -6.08 5.79 5.88
CA GLU A 199 -6.80 6.45 4.80
C GLU A 199 -7.64 7.61 5.29
N LYS A 200 -8.34 7.49 6.44
CA LYS A 200 -9.09 8.61 7.03
C LYS A 200 -8.14 9.70 7.53
N GLY A 201 -6.97 9.32 8.04
CA GLY A 201 -5.90 10.25 8.41
C GLY A 201 -5.33 11.01 7.21
N PHE A 202 -4.96 10.30 6.14
CA PHE A 202 -4.58 10.94 4.88
C PHE A 202 -5.66 11.88 4.37
N TYR A 203 -6.91 11.41 4.36
CA TYR A 203 -8.04 12.15 3.81
C TYR A 203 -8.27 13.47 4.54
N PHE A 204 -8.11 13.45 5.88
CA PHE A 204 -8.18 14.63 6.71
C PHE A 204 -7.03 15.62 6.42
N LEU A 205 -5.78 15.14 6.36
CA LEU A 205 -4.63 15.97 6.03
C LEU A 205 -4.73 16.59 4.63
N TYR A 206 -5.21 15.81 3.65
CA TYR A 206 -5.44 16.28 2.29
C TYR A 206 -6.56 17.34 2.22
N TYR A 207 -7.63 17.17 3.01
CA TYR A 207 -8.66 18.18 3.18
C TYR A 207 -8.08 19.48 3.77
N LEU A 208 -7.30 19.39 4.86
CA LEU A 208 -6.66 20.55 5.48
C LEU A 208 -5.71 21.27 4.49
N GLN A 209 -4.94 20.52 3.71
CA GLN A 209 -4.10 21.08 2.63
C GLN A 209 -4.95 21.82 1.59
N GLY A 210 -6.11 21.29 1.23
CA GLY A 210 -7.05 21.95 0.32
C GLY A 210 -7.56 23.29 0.83
N LEU A 211 -7.73 23.44 2.15
CA LEU A 211 -8.18 24.70 2.77
C LEU A 211 -7.09 25.78 2.79
N VAL A 212 -5.84 25.40 3.11
CA VAL A 212 -4.76 26.38 3.31
C VAL A 212 -3.90 26.59 2.07
N GLY A 213 -3.94 25.67 1.11
CA GLY A 213 -3.08 25.68 -0.09
C GLY A 213 -1.86 24.76 0.05
N VAL A 214 -1.33 24.30 -1.09
CA VAL A 214 -0.24 23.29 -1.14
C VAL A 214 1.03 23.84 -0.51
N GLU A 215 1.45 25.04 -0.92
CA GLU A 215 2.71 25.65 -0.52
C GLU A 215 2.73 25.94 0.99
N ASP A 216 1.64 26.50 1.50
CA ASP A 216 1.45 26.82 2.91
C ASP A 216 1.41 25.54 3.78
N PHE A 217 0.74 24.49 3.31
CA PHE A 217 0.69 23.22 4.03
C PHE A 217 2.06 22.51 4.04
N GLU A 218 2.83 22.57 2.94
CA GLU A 218 4.19 22.02 2.92
C GLU A 218 5.13 22.81 3.86
N ALA A 219 4.98 24.13 3.96
CA ALA A 219 5.70 24.93 4.95
C ALA A 219 5.32 24.54 6.39
N PHE A 220 4.02 24.42 6.66
CA PHE A 220 3.51 23.91 7.94
C PHE A 220 4.07 22.53 8.30
N MET A 221 4.12 21.61 7.34
CA MET A 221 4.64 20.27 7.56
C MET A 221 6.10 20.29 8.02
N LYS A 222 6.94 21.11 7.40
CA LYS A 222 8.35 21.29 7.80
C LYS A 222 8.44 21.84 9.22
N ASP A 223 7.63 22.83 9.56
CA ASP A 223 7.62 23.43 10.89
C ASP A 223 7.04 22.48 11.95
N TYR A 224 6.05 21.66 11.60
CA TYR A 224 5.52 20.57 12.43
C TYR A 224 6.62 19.54 12.76
N VAL A 225 7.36 19.09 11.74
CA VAL A 225 8.53 18.21 11.92
C VAL A 225 9.57 18.85 12.83
N GLN A 226 9.92 20.12 12.60
CA GLN A 226 10.93 20.80 13.43
C GLN A 226 10.47 21.00 14.87
N ARG A 227 9.18 21.27 15.08
CA ARG A 227 8.61 21.50 16.40
C ARG A 227 8.56 20.23 17.25
N PHE A 228 8.14 19.11 16.66
CA PHE A 228 7.83 17.88 17.41
C PHE A 228 8.85 16.76 17.21
N LYS A 229 9.98 17.00 16.53
CA LYS A 229 11.05 16.01 16.43
C LYS A 229 11.50 15.53 17.83
N PHE A 230 11.60 14.22 17.99
CA PHE A 230 11.93 13.53 19.25
C PHE A 230 10.87 13.67 20.35
N GLU A 231 9.66 14.11 20.00
CA GLU A 231 8.52 14.19 20.92
C GLU A 231 7.43 13.19 20.53
N THR A 232 6.57 12.89 21.50
CA THR A 232 5.30 12.21 21.26
C THR A 232 4.18 13.23 21.14
N VAL A 233 3.21 13.02 20.24
CA VAL A 233 2.15 13.99 19.93
C VAL A 233 0.76 13.37 20.06
N SER A 234 -0.17 14.11 20.64
CA SER A 234 -1.61 13.84 20.67
C SER A 234 -2.35 14.57 19.54
N SER A 235 -3.58 14.14 19.24
CA SER A 235 -4.40 14.79 18.21
C SER A 235 -4.77 16.23 18.60
N GLU A 236 -4.87 16.50 19.89
CA GLU A 236 -5.14 17.81 20.48
C GLU A 236 -3.95 18.76 20.31
N GLU A 237 -2.72 18.27 20.51
CA GLU A 237 -1.50 19.04 20.25
C GLU A 237 -1.32 19.33 18.76
N PHE A 238 -1.59 18.36 17.88
CA PHE A 238 -1.61 18.58 16.44
C PHE A 238 -2.62 19.68 16.05
N LYS A 239 -3.87 19.56 16.52
CA LYS A 239 -4.93 20.56 16.30
C LYS A 239 -4.50 21.94 16.77
N ALA A 240 -4.01 22.05 18.01
CA ALA A 240 -3.58 23.32 18.59
C ALA A 240 -2.46 23.97 17.77
N PHE A 241 -1.47 23.18 17.34
CA PHE A 241 -0.37 23.68 16.50
C PHE A 241 -0.87 24.13 15.12
N PHE A 242 -1.73 23.33 14.45
CA PHE A 242 -2.29 23.68 13.15
C PHE A 242 -3.13 24.96 13.19
N THR A 243 -4.04 25.08 14.16
CA THR A 243 -4.89 26.28 14.32
C THR A 243 -4.06 27.52 14.65
N ALA A 244 -3.03 27.39 15.50
CA ALA A 244 -2.15 28.51 15.83
C ALA A 244 -1.31 28.96 14.62
N TYR A 245 -0.83 28.01 13.81
CA TYR A 245 -0.04 28.30 12.61
C TYR A 245 -0.83 29.09 11.57
N PHE A 246 -2.11 28.76 11.41
CA PHE A 246 -2.99 29.34 10.40
C PHE A 246 -4.06 30.27 10.99
N THR A 247 -3.72 31.01 12.06
CA THR A 247 -4.69 31.87 12.77
C THR A 247 -5.38 32.92 11.90
N SER A 248 -4.81 33.28 10.74
CA SER A 248 -5.38 34.25 9.80
C SER A 248 -6.28 33.64 8.72
N ARG A 249 -6.45 32.32 8.69
CA ARG A 249 -7.24 31.59 7.69
C ARG A 249 -8.65 31.34 8.22
N THR A 250 -9.62 32.12 7.77
CA THR A 250 -11.03 32.01 8.19
C THR A 250 -11.67 30.71 7.71
N GLU A 251 -11.14 30.10 6.65
CA GLU A 251 -11.58 28.79 6.14
C GLU A 251 -11.49 27.68 7.20
N LEU A 252 -10.60 27.85 8.19
CA LEU A 252 -10.42 26.89 9.27
C LEU A 252 -11.54 26.93 10.33
N GLU A 253 -12.34 27.99 10.37
CA GLU A 253 -13.52 28.08 11.25
C GLU A 253 -14.60 27.04 10.89
N ALA A 254 -14.61 26.58 9.63
CA ALA A 254 -15.54 25.56 9.15
C ALA A 254 -15.12 24.12 9.48
N VAL A 255 -13.91 23.92 10.03
CA VAL A 255 -13.41 22.57 10.34
C VAL A 255 -14.03 22.08 11.65
N ASP A 256 -14.97 21.14 11.54
CA ASP A 256 -15.51 20.42 12.68
C ASP A 256 -14.54 19.32 13.13
N TRP A 257 -13.57 19.71 13.96
CA TRP A 257 -12.54 18.80 14.48
C TRP A 257 -13.12 17.60 15.23
N ASP A 258 -14.22 17.79 15.95
CA ASP A 258 -14.78 16.71 16.77
C ASP A 258 -15.41 15.65 15.88
N VAL A 259 -16.06 16.07 14.78
CA VAL A 259 -16.56 15.14 13.77
C VAL A 259 -15.43 14.42 13.04
N TRP A 260 -14.37 15.13 12.64
CA TRP A 260 -13.23 14.49 11.97
C TRP A 260 -12.51 13.46 12.85
N LEU A 261 -12.26 13.81 14.11
CA LEU A 261 -11.47 12.99 15.02
C LEU A 261 -12.29 11.86 15.66
N TYR A 262 -13.51 12.14 16.11
CA TYR A 262 -14.23 11.25 17.03
C TYR A 262 -15.56 10.70 16.49
N SER A 263 -16.06 11.15 15.32
CA SER A 263 -17.25 10.53 14.73
C SER A 263 -16.89 9.25 13.93
N PRO A 264 -17.71 8.19 14.07
CA PRO A 264 -17.56 6.97 13.29
C PRO A 264 -17.97 7.21 11.82
N GLY A 265 -17.66 6.24 10.96
CA GLY A 265 -18.04 6.25 9.55
C GLY A 265 -17.07 7.03 8.65
N LEU A 266 -17.58 7.39 7.48
CA LEU A 266 -16.82 8.12 6.46
C LEU A 266 -16.55 9.58 6.87
N PRO A 267 -15.53 10.23 6.30
CA PRO A 267 -15.29 11.66 6.45
C PRO A 267 -16.54 12.52 6.19
N PRO A 268 -16.71 13.66 6.88
CA PRO A 268 -17.90 14.51 6.75
C PRO A 268 -17.95 15.34 5.45
N VAL A 269 -16.82 15.44 4.75
CA VAL A 269 -16.66 16.22 3.52
C VAL A 269 -16.05 15.32 2.45
N GLU A 270 -16.47 15.49 1.21
CA GLU A 270 -15.86 14.81 0.07
C GLU A 270 -14.73 15.64 -0.56
N ASN A 271 -13.53 15.08 -0.60
CA ASN A 271 -12.41 15.56 -1.38
C ASN A 271 -12.63 15.24 -2.87
N SER A 272 -12.17 16.14 -3.74
CA SER A 272 -12.14 15.94 -5.19
C SER A 272 -10.78 15.46 -5.65
N TYR A 273 -10.77 14.51 -6.58
CA TYR A 273 -9.56 13.89 -7.13
C TYR A 273 -9.58 13.90 -8.66
N ASP A 274 -8.39 13.94 -9.29
CA ASP A 274 -8.28 13.63 -10.72
C ASP A 274 -8.50 12.13 -10.95
N HIS A 275 -9.45 11.81 -11.84
CA HIS A 275 -9.81 10.43 -12.15
C HIS A 275 -9.18 9.89 -13.44
N THR A 276 -8.30 10.63 -14.13
CA THR A 276 -7.76 10.26 -15.46
C THR A 276 -7.20 8.84 -15.50
N LEU A 277 -6.35 8.47 -14.52
CA LEU A 277 -5.72 7.14 -14.47
C LEU A 277 -6.70 6.04 -14.07
N ALA A 278 -7.66 6.37 -13.21
CA ALA A 278 -8.74 5.46 -12.81
C ALA A 278 -9.69 5.18 -13.96
N ASP A 279 -10.08 6.22 -14.72
CA ASP A 279 -10.98 6.13 -15.86
C ASP A 279 -10.43 5.22 -16.95
N ALA A 280 -9.12 5.28 -17.24
CA ALA A 280 -8.48 4.35 -18.17
C ALA A 280 -8.68 2.87 -17.75
N SER A 281 -8.45 2.58 -16.47
CA SER A 281 -8.63 1.25 -15.87
C SER A 281 -10.10 0.80 -15.91
N MET A 282 -11.02 1.70 -15.52
CA MET A 282 -12.46 1.43 -15.51
C MET A 282 -13.05 1.25 -16.91
N ASN A 283 -12.59 2.02 -17.89
CA ASN A 283 -13.09 1.94 -19.27
C ASN A 283 -12.66 0.62 -19.93
N LEU A 284 -11.45 0.13 -19.65
CA LEU A 284 -11.03 -1.19 -20.11
C LEU A 284 -11.84 -2.30 -19.43
N ALA A 285 -12.08 -2.19 -18.12
CA ALA A 285 -12.94 -3.14 -17.40
C ALA A 285 -14.37 -3.17 -17.97
N LYS A 286 -14.98 -2.01 -18.25
CA LYS A 286 -16.30 -1.92 -18.89
C LYS A 286 -16.32 -2.55 -20.29
N SER A 287 -15.23 -2.40 -21.05
CA SER A 287 -15.11 -2.98 -22.39
C SER A 287 -15.11 -4.51 -22.33
N TRP A 288 -14.31 -5.10 -21.44
CA TRP A 288 -14.29 -6.55 -21.20
C TRP A 288 -15.62 -7.06 -20.65
N HIS A 289 -16.24 -6.34 -19.73
CA HIS A 289 -17.56 -6.67 -19.19
C HIS A 289 -18.65 -6.72 -20.30
N THR A 290 -18.69 -5.70 -21.15
CA THR A 290 -19.70 -5.57 -22.21
C THR A 290 -19.55 -6.65 -23.27
N CYS A 291 -18.32 -6.98 -23.67
CA CYS A 291 -18.08 -8.01 -24.67
C CYS A 291 -18.54 -9.40 -24.23
N ASP A 292 -18.38 -9.73 -22.95
CA ASP A 292 -18.89 -11.01 -22.43
C ASP A 292 -20.43 -11.03 -22.34
N ILE A 293 -21.08 -9.94 -21.88
CA ILE A 293 -22.56 -9.86 -21.82
C ILE A 293 -23.20 -9.98 -23.20
N MET A 294 -22.59 -9.36 -24.22
CA MET A 294 -23.14 -9.36 -25.58
C MET A 294 -22.98 -10.71 -26.30
N GLY A 295 -22.47 -11.76 -25.63
CA GLY A 295 -22.39 -13.10 -26.21
C GLY A 295 -21.43 -13.19 -27.40
N ILE A 296 -20.46 -12.27 -27.51
CA ILE A 296 -19.31 -12.42 -28.42
C ILE A 296 -18.37 -13.44 -27.75
N GLY A 297 -18.87 -14.67 -27.66
CA GLY A 297 -18.33 -15.75 -26.86
C GLY A 297 -16.86 -15.99 -27.14
N GLY A 298 -16.06 -15.73 -26.12
CA GLY A 298 -14.66 -16.10 -26.11
C GLY A 298 -13.70 -15.12 -26.77
N GLU A 299 -14.09 -14.05 -27.46
CA GLU A 299 -13.09 -13.14 -28.08
C GLU A 299 -12.83 -11.88 -27.24
N PRO A 300 -11.59 -11.33 -27.25
CA PRO A 300 -11.31 -10.01 -26.67
C PRO A 300 -12.17 -8.89 -27.28
N PRO A 301 -12.41 -7.79 -26.54
CA PRO A 301 -13.07 -6.62 -27.10
C PRO A 301 -12.37 -6.14 -28.38
N LYS A 302 -13.13 -5.76 -29.41
CA LYS A 302 -12.55 -5.26 -30.69
C LYS A 302 -11.62 -4.06 -30.52
N ALA A 303 -11.84 -3.27 -29.48
CA ALA A 303 -11.05 -2.09 -29.16
C ALA A 303 -9.84 -2.40 -28.25
N ALA A 304 -9.73 -3.63 -27.73
CA ALA A 304 -8.60 -4.03 -26.90
C ALA A 304 -7.37 -4.35 -27.76
N SER A 305 -6.20 -4.05 -27.21
CA SER A 305 -4.87 -4.35 -27.78
C SER A 305 -4.02 -5.09 -26.76
N PRO A 306 -3.14 -6.04 -27.16
CA PRO A 306 -2.21 -6.69 -26.22
C PRO A 306 -1.31 -5.70 -25.46
N SER A 307 -1.18 -4.47 -25.97
CA SER A 307 -0.43 -3.36 -25.38
C SER A 307 -1.27 -2.43 -24.49
N ASP A 308 -2.54 -2.73 -24.19
CA ASP A 308 -3.40 -1.81 -23.41
C ASP A 308 -2.83 -1.48 -22.04
N LEU A 309 -2.10 -2.43 -21.45
CA LEU A 309 -1.49 -2.31 -20.13
C LEU A 309 -0.08 -1.68 -20.18
N ASP A 310 0.44 -1.38 -21.37
CA ASP A 310 1.79 -0.82 -21.52
C ASP A 310 1.85 0.58 -20.89
N GLY A 311 2.81 0.75 -19.98
CA GLY A 311 3.01 2.02 -19.27
C GLY A 311 2.03 2.25 -18.11
N TRP A 312 1.09 1.33 -17.85
CA TRP A 312 0.24 1.41 -16.67
C TRP A 312 1.04 1.07 -15.41
N SER A 313 0.70 1.72 -14.30
CA SER A 313 1.19 1.29 -12.98
C SER A 313 0.56 -0.04 -12.58
N SER A 314 1.22 -0.77 -11.67
CA SER A 314 0.67 -1.99 -11.07
C SER A 314 -0.71 -1.75 -10.46
N LEU A 315 -0.92 -0.60 -9.82
CA LEU A 315 -2.19 -0.20 -9.23
C LEU A 315 -3.30 0.01 -10.27
N GLN A 316 -2.99 0.55 -11.47
CA GLN A 316 -3.98 0.65 -12.56
C GLN A 316 -4.41 -0.73 -13.06
N VAL A 317 -3.46 -1.66 -13.23
CA VAL A 317 -3.77 -3.03 -13.66
C VAL A 317 -4.62 -3.74 -12.60
N VAL A 318 -4.28 -3.62 -11.32
CA VAL A 318 -5.07 -4.16 -10.21
C VAL A 318 -6.48 -3.56 -10.21
N LEU A 319 -6.62 -2.24 -10.34
CA LEU A 319 -7.92 -1.59 -10.41
C LEU A 319 -8.76 -2.10 -11.58
N PHE A 320 -8.17 -2.29 -12.76
CA PHE A 320 -8.85 -2.85 -13.92
C PHE A 320 -9.42 -4.25 -13.61
N LEU A 321 -8.60 -5.13 -13.04
CA LEU A 321 -9.00 -6.50 -12.71
C LEU A 321 -10.07 -6.55 -11.61
N ASP A 322 -9.91 -5.75 -10.55
CA ASP A 322 -10.86 -5.69 -9.44
C ASP A 322 -12.22 -5.13 -9.89
N LYS A 323 -12.23 -4.05 -10.68
CA LYS A 323 -13.47 -3.47 -11.23
C LYS A 323 -14.17 -4.39 -12.20
N LEU A 324 -13.42 -5.14 -13.02
CA LEU A 324 -13.99 -6.17 -13.86
C LEU A 324 -14.66 -7.26 -13.00
N GLY A 325 -14.02 -7.68 -11.91
CA GLY A 325 -14.61 -8.60 -10.93
C GLY A 325 -15.87 -8.06 -10.26
N GLU A 326 -15.92 -6.77 -9.93
CA GLU A 326 -17.11 -6.11 -9.36
C GLU A 326 -18.27 -6.06 -10.36
N PHE A 327 -18.01 -5.64 -11.61
CA PHE A 327 -19.03 -5.61 -12.67
C PHE A 327 -19.58 -7.01 -12.97
N ARG A 328 -18.84 -8.06 -12.63
CA ARG A 328 -19.19 -9.48 -12.82
C ARG A 328 -19.50 -10.20 -11.51
N SER A 329 -19.84 -9.46 -10.45
CA SER A 329 -20.13 -10.04 -9.13
C SER A 329 -21.35 -10.95 -9.12
N MET A 330 -22.42 -10.59 -9.85
CA MET A 330 -23.66 -11.38 -9.93
C MET A 330 -23.60 -12.50 -10.98
N THR A 331 -22.89 -12.23 -12.08
CA THR A 331 -22.66 -13.19 -13.17
C THR A 331 -21.16 -13.22 -13.44
N PRO A 332 -20.39 -14.15 -12.83
CA PRO A 332 -18.95 -14.22 -13.04
C PRO A 332 -18.57 -14.34 -14.52
N LEU A 333 -17.31 -14.02 -14.83
CA LEU A 333 -16.77 -14.31 -16.16
C LEU A 333 -16.79 -15.82 -16.42
N SER A 334 -16.86 -16.22 -17.69
CA SER A 334 -16.64 -17.62 -18.04
C SER A 334 -15.14 -17.97 -17.99
N PRO A 335 -14.78 -19.24 -17.71
CA PRO A 335 -13.39 -19.71 -17.80
C PRO A 335 -12.76 -19.53 -19.19
N VAL A 336 -13.57 -19.45 -20.24
CA VAL A 336 -13.09 -19.22 -21.61
C VAL A 336 -12.52 -17.80 -21.74
N ILE A 337 -13.21 -16.81 -21.16
CA ILE A 337 -12.77 -15.41 -21.22
C ILE A 337 -11.51 -15.19 -20.37
N THR A 338 -11.42 -15.79 -19.19
CA THR A 338 -10.20 -15.66 -18.36
C THR A 338 -8.98 -16.23 -19.09
N ARG A 339 -9.10 -17.40 -19.73
CA ARG A 339 -8.02 -17.95 -20.55
C ARG A 339 -7.63 -17.03 -21.71
N LYS A 340 -8.60 -16.47 -22.42
CA LYS A 340 -8.37 -15.51 -23.52
C LYS A 340 -7.72 -14.22 -23.04
N MET A 341 -8.15 -13.68 -21.90
CA MET A 341 -7.50 -12.52 -21.27
C MET A 341 -6.04 -12.81 -20.94
N ASN A 342 -5.75 -14.01 -20.44
CA ASN A 342 -4.38 -14.41 -20.15
C ASN A 342 -3.53 -14.59 -21.41
N GLU A 343 -4.07 -15.17 -22.47
CA GLU A 343 -3.37 -15.23 -23.77
C GLU A 343 -3.03 -13.83 -24.31
N PHE A 344 -3.92 -12.87 -24.07
CA PHE A 344 -3.83 -11.51 -24.60
C PHE A 344 -2.88 -10.61 -23.78
N TYR A 345 -3.00 -10.63 -22.44
CA TYR A 345 -2.26 -9.75 -21.53
C TYR A 345 -1.14 -10.44 -20.74
N LYS A 346 -1.04 -11.78 -20.81
CA LYS A 346 -0.02 -12.58 -20.11
C LYS A 346 0.01 -12.35 -18.60
N LEU A 347 -1.16 -12.25 -17.99
CA LEU A 347 -1.31 -11.92 -16.56
C LEU A 347 -0.69 -13.00 -15.64
N ASP A 348 -0.68 -14.26 -16.08
CA ASP A 348 -0.02 -15.35 -15.37
C ASP A 348 1.51 -15.24 -15.35
N ASP A 349 2.10 -14.54 -16.32
CA ASP A 349 3.55 -14.36 -16.46
C ASP A 349 4.07 -13.15 -15.65
N SER A 350 3.16 -12.39 -15.03
CA SER A 350 3.52 -11.24 -14.21
C SER A 350 4.31 -11.67 -12.97
N ASN A 351 5.46 -11.07 -12.72
CA ASN A 351 6.20 -11.26 -11.46
C ASN A 351 5.66 -10.39 -10.31
N ASN A 352 4.70 -9.50 -10.59
CA ASN A 352 4.10 -8.64 -9.58
C ASN A 352 3.01 -9.39 -8.81
N THR A 353 3.23 -9.58 -7.51
CA THR A 353 2.30 -10.33 -6.65
C THR A 353 0.93 -9.67 -6.50
N GLU A 354 0.83 -8.33 -6.52
CA GLU A 354 -0.45 -7.61 -6.45
C GLU A 354 -1.31 -7.92 -7.70
N ILE A 355 -0.70 -7.87 -8.89
CA ILE A 355 -1.37 -8.21 -10.16
C ILE A 355 -1.78 -9.69 -10.16
N ARG A 356 -0.87 -10.61 -9.82
CA ARG A 356 -1.17 -12.05 -9.75
C ARG A 356 -2.33 -12.32 -8.78
N CYS A 357 -2.34 -11.70 -7.61
CA CYS A 357 -3.40 -11.90 -6.62
C CYS A 357 -4.77 -11.45 -7.15
N SER A 358 -4.87 -10.22 -7.69
CA SER A 358 -6.13 -9.71 -8.25
C SER A 358 -6.59 -10.57 -9.44
N TRP A 359 -5.67 -10.95 -10.33
CA TRP A 359 -5.94 -11.84 -11.45
C TRP A 359 -6.49 -13.21 -11.02
N TYR A 360 -5.84 -13.83 -10.03
CA TYR A 360 -6.26 -15.13 -9.52
C TYR A 360 -7.63 -15.08 -8.82
N LEU A 361 -7.92 -14.00 -8.07
CA LEU A 361 -9.24 -13.81 -7.49
C LEU A 361 -10.34 -13.74 -8.55
N LEU A 362 -10.07 -13.06 -9.67
CA LEU A 362 -10.98 -13.00 -10.81
C LEU A 362 -11.19 -14.40 -11.43
N CYS A 363 -10.11 -15.15 -11.63
CA CYS A 363 -10.17 -16.50 -12.22
C CYS A 363 -10.89 -17.53 -11.33
N ILE A 364 -10.64 -17.50 -10.01
CA ILE A 364 -11.32 -18.38 -9.05
C ILE A 364 -12.82 -18.11 -9.09
N LYS A 365 -13.24 -16.84 -9.09
CA LYS A 365 -14.67 -16.46 -9.21
C LYS A 365 -15.27 -16.91 -10.54
N ALA A 366 -14.50 -16.90 -11.62
CA ALA A 366 -14.90 -17.39 -12.93
C ALA A 366 -15.00 -18.93 -13.01
N GLY A 367 -14.50 -19.67 -12.01
CA GLY A 367 -14.43 -21.12 -12.04
C GLY A 367 -13.36 -21.67 -12.98
N ASP A 368 -12.30 -20.90 -13.26
CA ASP A 368 -11.21 -21.34 -14.12
C ASP A 368 -10.21 -22.22 -13.35
N GLU A 369 -10.38 -23.54 -13.44
CA GLU A 369 -9.55 -24.52 -12.74
C GLU A 369 -8.07 -24.48 -13.16
N THR A 370 -7.75 -23.95 -14.35
CA THR A 370 -6.38 -23.91 -14.86
C THR A 370 -5.45 -23.03 -14.02
N VAL A 371 -6.03 -22.10 -13.23
CA VAL A 371 -5.29 -21.20 -12.34
C VAL A 371 -4.93 -21.84 -11.00
N LEU A 372 -5.64 -22.91 -10.57
CA LEU A 372 -5.56 -23.44 -9.21
C LEU A 372 -4.15 -23.90 -8.80
N PRO A 373 -3.36 -24.57 -9.67
CA PRO A 373 -1.97 -24.90 -9.34
C PRO A 373 -1.11 -23.64 -9.12
N LYS A 374 -1.36 -22.57 -9.88
CA LYS A 374 -0.63 -21.29 -9.76
C LYS A 374 -0.99 -20.54 -8.48
N VAL A 375 -2.27 -20.60 -8.09
CA VAL A 375 -2.75 -20.07 -6.80
C VAL A 375 -2.11 -20.80 -5.64
N THR A 376 -2.12 -22.13 -5.67
CA THR A 376 -1.52 -22.97 -4.63
C THR A 376 -0.02 -22.71 -4.50
N ASN A 377 0.67 -22.53 -5.63
CA ASN A 377 2.08 -22.15 -5.63
C ASN A 377 2.30 -20.76 -5.00
N LEU A 378 1.48 -19.76 -5.34
CA LEU A 378 1.57 -18.43 -4.73
C LEU A 378 1.31 -18.46 -3.20
N LEU A 379 0.38 -19.29 -2.75
CA LEU A 379 0.11 -19.50 -1.31
C LEU A 379 1.28 -20.16 -0.59
N ARG A 380 2.09 -20.97 -1.28
CA ARG A 380 3.31 -21.61 -0.75
C ARG A 380 4.52 -20.69 -0.76
N GLU A 381 4.61 -19.79 -1.74
CA GLU A 381 5.79 -18.93 -1.96
C GLU A 381 5.88 -17.73 -0.99
N GLN A 382 4.78 -17.31 -0.37
CA GLN A 382 4.77 -16.12 0.50
C GLN A 382 3.78 -16.22 1.67
N GLY A 383 3.97 -15.35 2.67
CA GLY A 383 3.27 -15.33 3.95
C GLY A 383 2.45 -14.06 4.20
N ARG A 384 2.36 -13.15 3.24
CA ARG A 384 1.76 -11.82 3.43
C ARG A 384 0.25 -11.94 3.52
N MET A 385 -0.34 -11.51 4.64
CA MET A 385 -1.77 -11.66 4.90
C MET A 385 -2.65 -10.98 3.86
N LYS A 386 -2.15 -9.88 3.27
CA LYS A 386 -2.81 -9.16 2.16
C LYS A 386 -3.16 -10.08 0.99
N PHE A 387 -2.34 -11.09 0.69
CA PHE A 387 -2.58 -12.02 -0.41
C PHE A 387 -3.20 -13.34 0.07
N LEU A 388 -2.73 -13.85 1.22
CA LEU A 388 -3.21 -15.11 1.75
C LEU A 388 -4.71 -15.09 2.05
N ARG A 389 -5.18 -14.12 2.83
CA ARG A 389 -6.58 -14.13 3.30
C ARG A 389 -7.58 -14.04 2.15
N PRO A 390 -7.46 -13.13 1.18
CA PRO A 390 -8.41 -13.07 0.07
C PRO A 390 -8.43 -14.35 -0.77
N LEU A 391 -7.25 -14.92 -1.08
CA LEU A 391 -7.16 -16.13 -1.90
C LEU A 391 -7.76 -17.35 -1.20
N TYR A 392 -7.41 -17.58 0.08
CA TYR A 392 -8.02 -18.66 0.87
C TYR A 392 -9.54 -18.50 0.98
N ARG A 393 -10.03 -17.28 1.25
CA ARG A 393 -11.47 -17.00 1.30
C ARG A 393 -12.15 -17.24 -0.05
N ALA A 394 -11.52 -16.88 -1.16
CA ALA A 394 -12.07 -17.10 -2.50
C ALA A 394 -12.18 -18.60 -2.82
N LEU A 395 -11.13 -19.38 -2.53
CA LEU A 395 -11.14 -20.83 -2.72
C LEU A 395 -12.16 -21.51 -1.79
N PHE A 396 -12.24 -21.10 -0.53
CA PHE A 396 -13.12 -21.69 0.47
C PHE A 396 -14.61 -21.46 0.21
N ARG A 397 -14.97 -20.33 -0.42
CA ARG A 397 -16.37 -20.00 -0.77
C ARG A 397 -16.96 -20.87 -1.88
N SER A 398 -16.13 -21.45 -2.75
CA SER A 398 -16.59 -22.28 -3.85
C SER A 398 -16.48 -23.76 -3.46
N GLU A 399 -17.59 -24.50 -3.58
CA GLU A 399 -17.64 -25.92 -3.19
C GLU A 399 -16.63 -26.77 -3.98
N ALA A 400 -16.36 -26.43 -5.23
CA ALA A 400 -15.40 -27.12 -6.08
C ALA A 400 -13.93 -26.97 -5.59
N THR A 401 -13.61 -25.87 -4.92
CA THR A 401 -12.23 -25.52 -4.51
C THR A 401 -12.03 -25.48 -3.00
N LYS A 402 -13.10 -25.68 -2.23
CA LYS A 402 -13.07 -25.64 -0.77
C LYS A 402 -12.14 -26.69 -0.19
N GLN A 403 -12.18 -27.92 -0.70
CA GLN A 403 -11.30 -28.99 -0.24
C GLN A 403 -9.82 -28.66 -0.50
N LEU A 404 -9.51 -28.11 -1.68
CA LEU A 404 -8.16 -27.65 -2.01
C LEU A 404 -7.67 -26.57 -1.04
N ALA A 405 -8.54 -25.63 -0.64
CA ALA A 405 -8.20 -24.59 0.33
C ALA A 405 -7.84 -25.19 1.70
N LEU A 406 -8.63 -26.15 2.17
CA LEU A 406 -8.43 -26.82 3.46
C LEU A 406 -7.14 -27.65 3.48
N GLU A 407 -6.89 -28.44 2.44
CA GLU A 407 -5.68 -29.26 2.29
C GLU A 407 -4.43 -28.38 2.18
N THR A 408 -4.49 -27.35 1.33
CA THR A 408 -3.36 -26.40 1.17
C THR A 408 -3.04 -25.68 2.49
N PHE A 409 -4.07 -25.27 3.24
CA PHE A 409 -3.84 -24.63 4.54
C PHE A 409 -3.25 -25.61 5.55
N ALA A 410 -3.78 -26.83 5.64
CA ALA A 410 -3.25 -27.86 6.54
C ALA A 410 -1.77 -28.15 6.29
N ASP A 411 -1.37 -28.22 5.01
CA ASP A 411 0.02 -28.45 4.61
C ASP A 411 0.96 -27.27 4.90
N LEU A 412 0.44 -26.03 4.84
CA LEU A 412 1.25 -24.81 4.94
C LEU A 412 1.14 -24.10 6.29
N ARG A 413 0.22 -24.51 7.17
CA ARG A 413 -0.11 -23.85 8.44
C ARG A 413 1.11 -23.47 9.27
N ASP A 414 2.06 -24.39 9.39
CA ASP A 414 3.26 -24.24 10.21
C ASP A 414 4.39 -23.45 9.53
N THR A 415 4.24 -23.17 8.23
CA THR A 415 5.18 -22.34 7.46
C THR A 415 4.86 -20.85 7.51
N TYR A 416 3.61 -20.51 7.85
CA TYR A 416 3.16 -19.13 7.98
C TYR A 416 3.55 -18.53 9.33
N HIS A 417 3.63 -17.20 9.37
CA HIS A 417 3.75 -16.48 10.64
C HIS A 417 2.58 -16.82 11.59
N PRO A 418 2.79 -16.93 12.91
CA PRO A 418 1.73 -17.28 13.86
C PRO A 418 0.47 -16.42 13.75
N ILE A 419 0.62 -15.11 13.52
CA ILE A 419 -0.51 -14.20 13.29
C ILE A 419 -1.27 -14.58 12.02
N ALA A 420 -0.58 -14.81 10.91
CA ALA A 420 -1.23 -15.22 9.65
C ALA A 420 -1.94 -16.57 9.80
N SER A 421 -1.31 -17.53 10.47
CA SER A 421 -1.88 -18.85 10.77
C SER A 421 -3.13 -18.75 11.64
N LYS A 422 -3.12 -17.93 12.70
CA LYS A 422 -4.28 -17.64 13.57
C LYS A 422 -5.44 -17.05 12.77
N MET A 423 -5.17 -16.01 11.97
CA MET A 423 -6.19 -15.32 11.19
C MET A 423 -6.81 -16.21 10.11
N LEU A 424 -5.99 -17.02 9.43
CA LEU A 424 -6.47 -17.98 8.42
C LEU A 424 -7.25 -19.13 9.06
N SER A 425 -6.85 -19.60 10.25
CA SER A 425 -7.60 -20.61 10.99
C SER A 425 -9.02 -20.11 11.29
N SER A 426 -9.14 -18.86 11.74
CA SER A 426 -10.45 -18.22 11.94
C SER A 426 -11.25 -18.06 10.64
N ASP A 427 -10.61 -17.68 9.53
CA ASP A 427 -11.28 -17.49 8.25
C ASP A 427 -11.81 -18.82 7.64
N LEU A 428 -11.11 -19.93 7.91
CA LEU A 428 -11.41 -21.25 7.36
C LEU A 428 -12.16 -22.18 8.33
N GLY A 429 -12.37 -21.76 9.57
CA GLY A 429 -13.04 -22.55 10.61
C GLY A 429 -12.19 -23.68 11.18
N PHE A 430 -10.86 -23.57 11.14
CA PHE A 430 -9.96 -24.47 11.87
C PHE A 430 -9.90 -24.07 13.35
N SER A 431 -10.14 -25.04 14.24
CA SER A 431 -9.92 -24.90 15.69
C SER A 431 -8.46 -24.97 16.07
#